data_AF-E2DZP5-F1
#
_entry.id   AF-E2DZP5-F1
#
_cell.length_a   1.000
_cell.length_b   1.000
_cell.length_c   1.000
_cell.angle_alpha   90.00
_cell.angle_beta   90.00
_cell.angle_gamma   90.00
#
_symmetry.space_group_name_H-M   'P 1'
#
loop_
_entity.id
_entity.type
_entity.pdbx_description
1 polymer ?
#
loop_
_entity_poly.entity_id
_entity_poly.type
_entity_poly.pdbx_seq_one_letter_code
_entity_poly.pdbx_strand_id
1 'polypeptide(L)' 'QFVDSNYLMDLDIKGGKFTWFENSRNGVVTRERIDRALVNWEWRVLYQQASLKALPAISSDHCPLVL' A
#
# COMPACT_ATOMS: atom_id res chain seq x y z
N GLN A 1 7.24 14.24 -7.87
CA GLN A 1 6.70 15.62 -7.96
C GLN A 1 5.61 15.87 -6.92
N PHE A 2 4.40 15.29 -7.00
CA PHE A 2 3.35 15.57 -5.98
C PHE A 2 3.77 15.21 -4.54
N VAL A 3 4.29 13.99 -4.32
CA VAL A 3 4.71 13.51 -2.98
C VAL A 3 5.78 14.43 -2.40
N ASP A 4 6.83 14.71 -3.18
CA ASP A 4 7.97 15.53 -2.76
C ASP A 4 7.55 16.99 -2.50
N SER A 5 6.72 17.57 -3.38
CA SER A 5 6.25 18.96 -3.26
C SER A 5 5.36 19.18 -2.03
N ASN A 6 4.79 18.12 -1.46
CA ASN A 6 3.96 18.18 -0.27
C ASN A 6 4.66 17.59 0.96
N TYR A 7 5.96 17.27 0.87
CA TYR A 7 6.75 16.69 1.97
C TYR A 7 6.12 15.42 2.57
N LEU A 8 5.52 14.60 1.70
CA LEU A 8 4.89 13.35 2.10
C LEU A 8 5.88 12.19 1.99
N MET A 9 5.66 11.15 2.80
CA MET A 9 6.40 9.89 2.76
C MET A 9 5.44 8.71 2.79
N ASP A 10 5.87 7.59 2.22
CA ASP A 10 5.15 6.33 2.34
C ASP A 10 5.24 5.77 3.76
N LEU A 11 4.10 5.29 4.25
CA LEU A 11 4.10 4.33 5.34
C LEU A 11 4.49 2.94 4.83
N ASP A 12 5.40 2.30 5.55
CA ASP A 12 5.80 0.92 5.33
C ASP A 12 4.60 -0.03 5.42
N ILE A 13 4.34 -0.78 4.34
CA ILE A 13 3.39 -1.91 4.37
C ILE A 13 4.14 -3.17 4.79
N LYS A 14 3.69 -3.77 5.90
CA LYS A 14 4.13 -5.05 6.44
C LYS A 14 3.20 -6.16 5.96
N GLY A 15 3.81 -7.25 5.48
CA GLY A 15 3.08 -8.34 4.84
C GLY A 15 2.58 -7.97 3.45
N GLY A 16 2.72 -8.90 2.50
CA GLY A 16 2.29 -8.69 1.11
C GLY A 16 3.26 -7.86 0.27
N LYS A 17 3.79 -8.47 -0.81
CA LYS A 17 4.61 -7.77 -1.82
C LYS A 17 3.76 -6.93 -2.77
N PHE A 18 2.49 -7.28 -2.93
CA PHE A 18 1.56 -6.73 -3.90
C PHE A 18 0.26 -6.35 -3.18
N THR A 19 -0.43 -5.34 -3.69
CA THR A 19 -1.72 -4.88 -3.18
C THR A 19 -2.83 -5.03 -4.21
N TRP A 20 -2.48 -5.31 -5.47
CA TRP A 20 -3.43 -5.54 -6.56
C TRP A 20 -3.01 -6.74 -7.41
N PHE A 21 -4.01 -7.47 -7.92
CA PHE A 21 -3.85 -8.70 -8.69
C PHE A 21 -4.81 -8.72 -9.88
N GLU A 22 -4.28 -8.79 -11.10
CA GLU A 22 -5.13 -8.96 -12.27
C GLU A 22 -5.70 -10.38 -12.35
N ASN A 23 -6.89 -10.52 -12.92
CA ASN A 23 -7.36 -11.80 -13.43
C ASN A 23 -6.39 -12.34 -14.49
N SER A 24 -6.16 -13.65 -14.47
CA SER A 24 -5.26 -14.31 -15.43
C SER A 24 -5.69 -14.02 -16.87
N ARG A 25 -4.82 -13.36 -17.64
CA ARG A 25 -4.97 -13.20 -19.09
C ARG A 25 -3.97 -14.10 -19.78
N ASN A 26 -4.46 -15.02 -20.62
CA ASN A 26 -3.63 -15.97 -21.37
C ASN A 26 -2.66 -16.78 -20.48
N GLY A 27 -3.05 -17.08 -19.24
CA GLY A 27 -2.23 -17.83 -18.28
C GLY A 27 -1.20 -17.00 -17.54
N VAL A 28 -1.12 -15.69 -17.78
CA VAL A 28 -0.23 -14.76 -17.08
C VAL A 28 -1.02 -13.99 -16.02
N VAL A 29 -0.48 -13.93 -14.81
CA VAL A 29 -1.04 -13.17 -13.68
C VAL A 29 -0.14 -11.97 -13.39
N THR A 30 -0.67 -10.78 -13.64
CA THR A 30 -0.01 -9.52 -13.28
C THR A 30 -0.31 -9.19 -11.81
N ARG A 31 0.70 -8.74 -11.07
CA ARG A 31 0.57 -8.33 -9.67
C ARG A 31 1.35 -7.05 -9.46
N GLU A 32 0.71 -6.06 -8.83
CA GLU A 32 1.31 -4.75 -8.63
C GLU A 32 1.10 -4.26 -7.20
N ARG A 33 1.88 -3.24 -6.83
CA ARG A 33 1.74 -2.53 -5.55
C ARG A 33 1.40 -1.08 -5.86
N ILE A 34 0.11 -0.81 -5.94
CA ILE A 34 -0.42 0.49 -6.37
C ILE A 34 -1.10 1.25 -5.24
N ASP A 35 -1.43 0.56 -4.15
CA ASP A 35 -2.06 1.16 -2.97
C ASP A 35 -0.99 1.65 -1.98
N ARG A 36 -1.12 2.90 -1.55
CA ARG A 36 -0.16 3.62 -0.70
C ARG A 36 -0.91 4.41 0.35
N ALA A 37 -0.37 4.53 1.57
CA ALA A 37 -0.77 5.59 2.49
C ALA A 37 0.40 6.55 2.68
N LEU A 38 0.13 7.83 2.43
CA LEU A 38 1.09 8.91 2.49
C LEU A 38 0.87 9.72 3.76
N VAL A 39 1.95 10.03 4.47
CA VAL A 39 1.92 10.83 5.70
C VAL A 39 2.97 11.93 5.65
N ASN A 40 2.77 13.01 6.39
CA ASN A 40 3.81 14.01 6.61
C ASN A 40 4.65 13.68 7.86
N TRP A 41 5.68 14.50 8.09
CA TRP A 41 6.60 14.32 9.21
C TRP A 41 5.90 14.48 10.57
N GLU A 42 5.02 15.47 10.70
CA GLU A 42 4.30 15.75 11.94
C GLU A 42 3.49 14.54 12.40
N TRP A 43 2.78 13.90 11.46
CA TRP A 43 2.03 12.68 11.75
C TRP A 43 2.97 11.52 12.15
N ARG A 44 4.09 11.33 11.44
CA ARG A 44 5.06 10.26 11.73
C ARG A 44 5.66 10.37 13.13
N VAL A 45 5.91 11.59 13.60
CA VAL A 45 6.44 11.87 14.95
C VAL A 45 5.43 11.50 16.04
N LEU A 46 4.14 11.74 15.81
CA LEU A 46 3.08 11.38 16.75
C LEU A 46 2.85 9.85 16.79
N TYR A 47 2.94 9.19 15.65
CA TYR A 47 2.60 7.77 15.52
C TYR A 47 3.80 6.91 15.09
N GLN A 48 4.90 6.95 15.82
CA GLN A 48 6.19 6.34 15.43
C GLN A 48 6.17 4.81 15.20
N GLN A 49 5.15 4.12 15.71
CA GLN A 49 5.00 2.68 15.56
C GLN A 49 3.93 2.28 14.55
N ALA A 50 3.17 3.24 14.01
CA ALA A 50 2.16 2.94 13.01
C ALA A 50 2.80 2.34 11.75
N SER A 51 2.13 1.32 11.22
CA SER A 51 2.56 0.57 10.04
C SER A 51 1.34 0.09 9.30
N LEU A 52 1.39 0.09 7.98
CA LEU A 52 0.32 -0.50 7.19
C LEU A 52 0.46 -2.01 7.18
N LYS A 53 -0.66 -2.72 7.14
CA LYS A 53 -0.72 -4.17 6.91
C LYS A 53 -1.63 -4.47 5.74
N ALA A 54 -1.15 -5.25 4.79
CA ALA A 54 -2.00 -5.79 3.74
C ALA A 54 -2.74 -7.02 4.25
N LEU A 55 -4.06 -7.02 4.09
CA LEU A 55 -4.93 -8.16 4.38
C LEU A 55 -5.16 -8.99 3.11
N PRO A 56 -5.45 -10.31 3.24
CA PRO A 56 -5.76 -11.15 2.09
C PRO A 56 -6.96 -10.59 1.31
N ALA A 57 -6.83 -10.53 -0.01
CA ALA A 57 -7.94 -10.25 -0.89
C ALA A 57 -8.85 -11.49 -0.98
N ILE A 58 -10.14 -11.33 -0.68
CA ILE A 58 -11.10 -12.45 -0.64
C ILE A 58 -11.98 -12.45 -1.90
N SER A 59 -12.55 -11.29 -2.23
CA SER A 59 -13.48 -11.12 -3.36
C SER A 59 -13.16 -9.91 -4.24
N SER A 60 -12.09 -9.19 -3.92
CA SER A 60 -11.58 -8.04 -4.65
C SER A 60 -10.28 -8.40 -5.34
N ASP A 61 -9.94 -7.72 -6.41
CA ASP A 61 -8.61 -7.71 -7.01
C ASP A 61 -7.60 -6.88 -6.20
N HIS A 62 -8.08 -6.10 -5.22
CA HIS A 62 -7.27 -5.37 -4.24
C HIS A 62 -7.20 -6.05 -2.86
N CYS A 63 -6.01 -6.01 -2.26
CA CYS A 63 -5.79 -6.27 -0.84
C CYS A 63 -6.19 -5.05 -0.01
N PRO A 64 -7.09 -5.19 0.97
CA PRO A 64 -7.35 -4.12 1.92
C PRO A 64 -6.09 -3.76 2.71
N LEU A 65 -5.80 -2.47 2.86
CA LEU A 65 -4.75 -1.96 3.73
C LEU A 65 -5.38 -1.47 5.04
N VAL A 66 -4.80 -1.89 6.17
CA VAL A 66 -5.16 -1.41 7.50
C VAL A 66 -3.95 -0.73 8.14
N LEU A 67 -4.18 0.39 8.81
CA LEU A 67 -3.18 1.16 9.56
C LEU A 67 -3.16 0.77 11.04
#